data_AF-A0A9X1B6F6-F1
#
_entry.id   AF-A0A9X1B6F6-F1
#
_cell.length_a   1.000
_cell.length_b   1.000
_cell.length_c   1.000
_cell.angle_alpha   90.00
_cell.angle_beta   90.00
_cell.angle_gamma   90.00
#
_symmetry.space_group_name_H-M   'P 1'
#
loop_
_entity.id
_entity.type
_entity.pdbx_description
1 polymer ?
#
loop_
_entity_poly.entity_id
_entity_poly.type
_entity_poly.pdbx_seq_one_letter_code
_entity_poly.pdbx_strand_id
1 'polypeptide(L)'
;MMKGQTNNDCNWTQMLREAVAIGSHERVAEVFSLLIWQDGERISVRAKTFLEQFAPSYFAEKHLTAAMIEDRLRREMFSAGVLAYLDGRGAEIDLSVERDIATWIKANAPAMVSANLKLMEQQLGPAGFATHRDQVKLHQLISLEIYEAVQQRALEKVWADIEADLVDVMAAAAS
;
A
#
# COMPACT_ATOMS: atom_id res chain seq x y z
N MET A 1 15.45 31.61 5.89
CA MET A 1 14.37 31.40 4.90
C MET A 1 14.36 29.93 4.52
N MET A 2 13.44 29.14 5.06
CA MET A 2 13.06 27.85 4.50
C MET A 2 11.56 27.66 4.74
N LYS A 3 10.75 28.13 3.80
CA LYS A 3 9.39 27.63 3.59
C LYS A 3 9.51 26.61 2.48
N GLY A 4 9.31 25.34 2.83
CA GLY A 4 9.28 24.20 1.92
C GLY A 4 8.19 23.21 2.33
N GLN A 5 7.06 23.72 2.83
CA GLN A 5 5.79 23.01 2.72
C GLN A 5 5.09 23.55 1.48
N THR A 6 4.72 22.68 0.54
CA THR A 6 3.34 22.44 0.06
C THR A 6 3.30 21.89 -1.38
N ASN A 7 2.36 20.96 -1.61
CA ASN A 7 1.71 20.59 -2.88
C ASN A 7 2.27 19.41 -3.69
N ASN A 8 2.31 18.21 -3.12
CA ASN A 8 2.14 16.98 -3.90
C ASN A 8 1.17 15.96 -3.28
N ASP A 9 0.35 16.39 -2.31
CA ASP A 9 -0.93 15.74 -2.08
C ASP A 9 -1.79 16.03 -3.31
N CYS A 10 -1.60 15.22 -4.36
CA CYS A 10 -2.44 15.20 -5.54
C CYS A 10 -3.89 15.22 -5.02
N ASN A 11 -4.66 16.25 -5.35
CA ASN A 11 -6.03 16.41 -4.84
C ASN A 11 -6.96 15.42 -5.56
N TRP A 12 -6.66 14.13 -5.40
CA TRP A 12 -7.37 13.01 -5.99
C TRP A 12 -8.83 13.03 -5.56
N THR A 13 -9.16 13.63 -4.41
CA THR A 13 -10.53 13.88 -3.96
C THR A 13 -11.28 14.82 -4.90
N GLN A 14 -10.69 15.96 -5.28
CA GLN A 14 -11.30 16.85 -6.27
C GLN A 14 -11.38 16.18 -7.64
N MET A 15 -10.31 15.51 -8.08
CA MET A 15 -10.30 14.76 -9.34
C MET A 15 -11.41 13.71 -9.38
N LEU A 16 -11.61 12.98 -8.28
CA LEU A 16 -12.67 11.98 -8.14
C LEU A 16 -14.05 12.60 -8.28
N ARG A 17 -14.32 13.69 -7.54
CA ARG A 17 -15.61 14.38 -7.59
C ARG A 17 -15.93 14.88 -9.00
N GLU A 18 -14.95 15.49 -9.66
CA GLU A 18 -15.08 15.92 -11.06
C GLU A 18 -15.31 14.73 -12.00
N ALA A 19 -14.55 13.66 -11.86
CA ALA A 19 -14.64 12.45 -12.68
C ALA A 19 -16.03 11.81 -12.60
N VAL A 20 -16.57 11.67 -11.38
CA VAL A 20 -17.91 11.11 -11.14
C VAL A 20 -19.00 12.05 -11.63
N ALA A 21 -18.82 13.37 -11.47
CA ALA A 21 -19.78 14.36 -11.96
C ALA A 21 -19.94 14.28 -13.49
N ILE A 22 -18.85 14.10 -14.24
CA ILE A 22 -18.86 14.02 -15.70
C ILE A 22 -18.98 12.59 -16.25
N GLY A 23 -18.96 11.56 -15.40
CA GLY A 23 -19.05 10.16 -15.82
C GLY A 23 -17.81 9.64 -16.55
N SER A 24 -16.61 10.09 -16.19
CA SER A 24 -15.36 9.70 -16.86
C SER A 24 -14.74 8.45 -16.23
N HIS A 25 -14.77 7.33 -16.95
CA HIS A 25 -14.07 6.10 -16.56
C HIS A 25 -12.56 6.30 -16.43
N GLU A 26 -11.96 7.02 -17.39
CA GLU A 26 -10.52 7.27 -17.44
C GLU A 26 -10.04 8.03 -16.19
N ARG A 27 -10.71 9.11 -15.81
CA ARG A 27 -10.32 9.88 -14.62
C ARG A 27 -10.57 9.13 -13.32
N VAL A 28 -11.59 8.28 -13.25
CA VAL A 28 -11.78 7.38 -12.09
C VAL A 28 -10.62 6.38 -12.01
N ALA A 29 -10.16 5.84 -13.15
CA ALA A 29 -9.01 4.94 -13.21
C ALA A 29 -7.69 5.63 -12.81
N GLU A 30 -7.51 6.90 -13.18
CA GLU A 30 -6.38 7.72 -12.71
C GLU A 30 -6.38 7.86 -11.19
N VAL A 31 -7.54 8.14 -10.58
CA VAL A 31 -7.66 8.24 -9.11
C VAL A 31 -7.33 6.91 -8.44
N PHE A 32 -7.82 5.78 -8.96
CA PHE A 32 -7.41 4.47 -8.47
C PHE A 32 -5.91 4.30 -8.56
N SER A 33 -5.32 4.53 -9.73
CA SER A 33 -3.88 4.37 -9.96
C SER A 33 -3.04 5.21 -8.98
N LEU A 34 -3.49 6.43 -8.66
CA LEU A 34 -2.86 7.28 -7.65
C LEU A 34 -2.94 6.66 -6.25
N LEU A 35 -4.09 6.12 -5.85
CA LEU A 35 -4.24 5.45 -4.55
C LEU A 35 -3.36 4.20 -4.46
N ILE A 36 -3.32 3.37 -5.51
CA ILE A 36 -2.47 2.18 -5.57
C ILE A 36 -0.99 2.57 -5.44
N TRP A 37 -0.56 3.62 -6.15
CA TRP A 37 0.80 4.14 -6.04
C TRP A 37 1.10 4.66 -4.63
N GLN A 38 0.17 5.39 -4.00
CA GLN A 38 0.32 5.87 -2.62
C GLN A 38 0.44 4.72 -1.62
N ASP A 39 -0.34 3.65 -1.79
CA ASP A 39 -0.23 2.46 -0.95
C ASP A 39 1.20 1.89 -1.03
N GLY A 40 1.73 1.74 -2.24
CA GLY A 40 3.09 1.28 -2.49
C GLY A 40 4.17 2.16 -1.85
N GLU A 41 4.10 3.48 -2.03
CA GLU A 41 5.03 4.43 -1.42
C GLU A 41 5.03 4.35 0.11
N ARG A 42 3.84 4.28 0.72
CA ARG A 42 3.71 4.21 2.18
C ARG A 42 4.27 2.92 2.75
N ILE A 43 4.05 1.80 2.08
CA ILE A 43 4.61 0.50 2.43
C ILE A 43 6.14 0.54 2.33
N SER A 44 6.67 1.01 1.19
CA SER A 44 8.13 1.15 0.97
C SER A 44 8.81 2.00 2.04
N VAL A 45 8.25 3.18 2.35
CA VAL A 45 8.81 4.07 3.38
C VAL A 45 8.82 3.38 4.74
N ARG A 46 7.73 2.71 5.12
CA ARG A 46 7.66 1.98 6.40
C ARG A 46 8.68 0.84 6.48
N ALA A 47 8.84 0.06 5.43
CA ALA A 47 9.80 -1.03 5.37
C ALA A 47 11.25 -0.51 5.48
N LYS A 48 11.59 0.56 4.75
CA LYS A 48 12.91 1.21 4.85
C LYS A 48 13.20 1.74 6.25
N THR A 49 12.24 2.47 6.83
CA THR A 49 12.36 2.95 8.21
C THR A 49 12.53 1.80 9.20
N PHE A 50 11.85 0.68 9.00
CA PHE A 50 12.02 -0.50 9.83
C PHE A 50 13.45 -1.06 9.73
N LEU A 51 13.98 -1.25 8.52
CA LEU A 51 15.35 -1.75 8.34
C LEU A 51 16.39 -0.82 8.96
N GLU A 52 16.27 0.49 8.74
CA GLU A 52 17.18 1.50 9.31
C GLU A 52 17.19 1.48 10.84
N GLN A 53 16.02 1.30 11.47
CA GLN A 53 15.90 1.37 12.93
C GLN A 53 16.25 0.06 13.62
N PHE A 54 15.86 -1.08 13.03
CA PHE A 54 15.89 -2.35 13.74
C PHE A 54 16.98 -3.29 13.23
N ALA A 55 17.40 -3.26 11.96
CA ALA A 55 18.43 -4.18 11.47
C ALA A 55 19.74 -4.16 12.29
N PRO A 56 20.25 -3.01 12.79
CA PRO A 56 21.44 -3.01 13.64
C PRO A 56 21.32 -3.83 14.92
N SER A 57 20.13 -3.90 15.55
CA SER A 57 19.95 -4.70 16.77
C SER A 57 20.00 -6.20 16.47
N TYR A 58 19.43 -6.61 15.34
CA TYR A 58 19.51 -7.99 14.86
C TYR A 58 20.94 -8.46 14.64
N PHE A 59 21.78 -7.63 14.02
CA PHE A 59 23.18 -7.96 13.78
C PHE A 59 24.03 -8.00 15.06
N ALA A 60 23.61 -7.32 16.12
CA ALA A 60 24.28 -7.39 17.42
C ALA A 60 23.99 -8.71 18.19
N GLU A 61 22.97 -9.47 17.79
CA GLU A 61 22.59 -10.73 18.42
C GLU A 61 23.56 -11.88 18.05
N LYS A 62 24.57 -12.11 18.88
CA LYS A 62 25.64 -13.10 18.64
C LYS A 62 25.21 -14.57 18.50
N HIS A 63 23.95 -14.90 18.79
CA HIS A 63 23.43 -16.27 18.77
C HIS A 63 22.62 -16.59 17.50
N LEU A 64 22.40 -15.60 16.62
CA LEU A 64 21.68 -15.79 15.37
C LEU A 64 22.64 -16.05 14.21
N THR A 65 22.26 -16.95 13.31
CA THR A 65 22.92 -17.09 12.02
C THR A 65 22.41 -16.03 11.05
N ALA A 66 23.16 -15.73 9.98
CA ALA A 66 22.72 -14.79 8.94
C ALA A 66 21.35 -15.17 8.37
N ALA A 67 21.09 -16.46 8.11
CA ALA A 67 19.80 -16.95 7.62
C ALA A 67 18.66 -16.73 8.63
N MET A 68 18.93 -16.84 9.93
CA MET A 68 17.93 -16.55 10.97
C MET A 68 17.63 -15.06 11.07
N ILE A 69 18.65 -14.21 10.94
CA ILE A 69 18.49 -12.75 10.91
C ILE A 69 17.66 -12.35 9.69
N GLU A 70 18.02 -12.84 8.51
CA GLU A 70 17.30 -12.56 7.27
C GLU A 70 15.83 -12.97 7.34
N ASP A 71 15.53 -14.19 7.80
CA ASP A 71 14.15 -14.68 7.93
C ASP A 71 13.35 -13.84 8.94
N ARG A 72 13.96 -13.46 10.07
CA ARG A 72 13.29 -12.65 11.10
C ARG A 72 13.05 -11.22 10.61
N LEU A 73 14.05 -10.59 10.00
CA LEU A 73 13.93 -9.26 9.40
C LEU A 73 12.85 -9.24 8.31
N ARG A 74 12.83 -10.23 7.40
CA ARG A 74 11.82 -10.33 6.34
C ARG A 74 10.41 -10.35 6.92
N ARG A 75 10.15 -11.20 7.91
CA ARG A 75 8.82 -11.34 8.55
C ARG A 75 8.39 -10.10 9.32
N GLU A 76 9.29 -9.56 10.14
CA GLU A 76 8.95 -8.39 10.96
C GLU A 76 8.79 -7.13 10.11
N MET A 77 9.61 -6.98 9.08
CA MET A 77 9.46 -5.91 8.08
C MET A 77 8.14 -6.03 7.32
N PHE A 78 7.75 -7.24 6.91
CA PHE A 78 6.45 -7.48 6.29
C PHE A 78 5.30 -7.09 7.24
N SER A 79 5.40 -7.50 8.52
CA SER A 79 4.40 -7.17 9.53
C SER A 79 4.32 -5.67 9.82
N ALA A 80 5.44 -4.98 10.01
CA ALA A 80 5.50 -3.56 10.36
C ALA A 80 5.23 -2.63 9.15
N GLY A 81 5.58 -3.10 7.96
CA GLY A 81 5.38 -2.40 6.69
C GLY A 81 3.99 -2.64 6.10
N VAL A 82 3.77 -3.85 5.57
CA VAL A 82 2.57 -4.20 4.79
C VAL A 82 1.37 -4.39 5.70
N LEU A 83 1.43 -5.30 6.68
CA LEU A 83 0.27 -5.65 7.50
C LEU A 83 -0.23 -4.46 8.33
N ALA A 84 0.66 -3.80 9.07
CA ALA A 84 0.29 -2.66 9.91
C ALA A 84 -0.21 -1.45 9.10
N TYR A 85 0.25 -1.27 7.85
CA TYR A 85 -0.29 -0.22 6.98
C TYR A 85 -1.73 -0.52 6.55
N LEU A 86 -1.97 -1.74 6.09
CA LEU A 86 -3.27 -2.16 5.56
C LEU A 86 -4.34 -2.32 6.65
N ASP A 87 -3.95 -2.81 7.82
CA ASP A 87 -4.82 -2.83 9.01
C ASP A 87 -5.23 -1.41 9.41
N GLY A 88 -4.27 -0.47 9.41
CA GLY A 88 -4.55 0.96 9.64
C GLY A 88 -5.44 1.62 8.59
N ARG A 89 -5.53 1.05 7.38
CA ARG A 89 -6.48 1.45 6.32
C ARG A 89 -7.87 0.85 6.52
N GLY A 90 -8.03 -0.07 7.47
CA GLY A 90 -9.25 -0.83 7.68
C GLY A 90 -9.54 -1.81 6.53
N ALA A 91 -8.48 -2.31 5.88
CA ALA A 91 -8.62 -3.37 4.88
C ALA A 91 -8.88 -4.71 5.58
N GLU A 92 -9.86 -5.48 5.09
CA GLU A 92 -10.19 -6.81 5.63
C GLU A 92 -9.22 -7.86 5.08
N ILE A 93 -8.00 -7.86 5.60
CA ILE A 93 -6.90 -8.74 5.16
C ILE A 93 -6.62 -9.85 6.17
N ASP A 94 -5.95 -10.90 5.72
CA ASP A 94 -5.36 -11.90 6.59
C ASP A 94 -4.12 -11.32 7.30
N LEU A 95 -4.13 -11.30 8.64
CA LEU A 95 -3.03 -10.78 9.44
C LEU A 95 -2.01 -11.86 9.84
N SER A 96 -2.12 -13.08 9.30
CA SER A 96 -1.10 -14.10 9.47
C SER A 96 0.23 -13.65 8.83
N VAL A 97 1.33 -13.87 9.55
CA VAL A 97 2.67 -13.63 9.00
C VAL A 97 3.05 -14.83 8.12
N GLU A 98 2.93 -14.65 6.80
CA GLU A 98 3.15 -15.72 5.84
C GLU A 98 4.62 -15.90 5.47
N ARG A 99 5.00 -17.16 5.18
CA ARG A 99 6.29 -17.47 4.53
C ARG A 99 6.24 -17.20 3.03
N ASP A 100 5.06 -17.35 2.43
CA ASP A 100 4.84 -17.07 1.00
C ASP A 100 4.10 -15.74 0.84
N ILE A 101 4.88 -14.66 0.83
CA ILE A 101 4.36 -13.30 0.75
C ILE A 101 3.73 -13.01 -0.62
N ALA A 102 4.21 -13.64 -1.70
CA ALA A 102 3.62 -13.48 -3.02
C ALA A 102 2.20 -14.06 -3.08
N THR A 103 2.01 -15.27 -2.55
CA THR A 103 0.67 -15.86 -2.43
C THR A 103 -0.23 -15.03 -1.52
N TRP A 104 0.30 -14.50 -0.41
CA TRP A 104 -0.44 -13.60 0.47
C TRP A 104 -0.90 -12.32 -0.25
N ILE A 105 0.00 -11.66 -1.01
CA ILE A 105 -0.33 -10.44 -1.76
C ILE A 105 -1.47 -10.71 -2.74
N LYS A 106 -1.38 -11.82 -3.49
CA LYS A 106 -2.42 -12.23 -4.43
C LYS A 106 -3.78 -12.46 -3.75
N ALA A 107 -3.78 -13.13 -2.59
CA ALA A 107 -5.02 -13.41 -1.85
C ALA A 107 -5.67 -12.14 -1.28
N ASN A 108 -4.86 -11.13 -0.94
CA ASN A 108 -5.33 -9.92 -0.24
C ASN A 108 -5.54 -8.71 -1.16
N ALA A 109 -5.11 -8.75 -2.43
CA ALA A 109 -5.32 -7.65 -3.37
C ALA A 109 -6.80 -7.19 -3.48
N PRO A 110 -7.82 -8.08 -3.49
CA PRO A 110 -9.23 -7.68 -3.49
C PRO A 110 -9.64 -6.84 -2.27
N ALA A 111 -9.16 -7.20 -1.08
CA ALA A 111 -9.47 -6.46 0.14
C ALA A 111 -8.86 -5.05 0.12
N MET A 112 -7.68 -4.89 -0.47
CA MET A 112 -7.02 -3.59 -0.60
C MET A 112 -7.72 -2.69 -1.61
N VAL A 113 -8.13 -3.24 -2.76
CA VAL A 113 -8.94 -2.50 -3.73
C VAL A 113 -10.27 -2.07 -3.12
N SER A 114 -10.89 -2.96 -2.34
CA SER A 114 -12.13 -2.64 -1.61
C SER A 114 -11.93 -1.49 -0.61
N ALA A 115 -10.79 -1.46 0.10
CA ALA A 115 -10.45 -0.34 0.98
C ALA A 115 -10.24 0.97 0.18
N ASN A 116 -9.63 0.91 -0.99
CA ASN A 116 -9.45 2.08 -1.88
C ASN A 116 -10.79 2.61 -2.40
N LEU A 117 -11.69 1.72 -2.81
CA LEU A 117 -13.06 2.07 -3.20
C LEU A 117 -13.81 2.74 -2.04
N LYS A 118 -13.80 2.13 -0.85
CA LYS A 118 -14.46 2.68 0.33
C LYS A 118 -13.92 4.07 0.69
N LEU A 119 -12.61 4.28 0.55
CA LEU A 119 -11.99 5.59 0.73
C LEU A 119 -12.50 6.60 -0.31
N MET A 120 -12.60 6.22 -1.58
CA MET A 120 -13.16 7.07 -2.63
C MET A 120 -14.63 7.44 -2.35
N GLU A 121 -15.47 6.47 -1.98
CA GLU A 121 -16.88 6.68 -1.63
C GLU A 121 -17.04 7.71 -0.49
N GLN A 122 -16.19 7.63 0.53
CA GLN A 122 -16.19 8.57 1.66
C GLN A 122 -15.81 9.99 1.24
N GLN A 123 -15.06 10.15 0.15
CA GLN A 123 -14.61 11.45 -0.32
C GLN A 123 -15.59 12.12 -1.30
N LEU A 124 -16.65 11.45 -1.74
CA LEU A 124 -17.65 12.06 -2.64
C LEU A 124 -18.47 13.17 -1.97
N GLY A 125 -18.57 13.18 -0.64
CA GLY A 125 -19.23 14.24 0.12
C GLY A 125 -19.99 13.71 1.34
N PRO A 126 -20.60 14.60 2.14
CA PRO A 126 -21.42 14.19 3.29
C PRO A 126 -22.63 13.36 2.84
N ALA A 127 -23.09 12.44 3.69
CA ALA A 127 -24.21 11.56 3.36
C ALA A 127 -25.47 12.36 2.98
N GLY A 128 -26.08 11.99 1.84
CA GLY A 128 -27.26 12.65 1.29
C GLY A 128 -27.64 12.06 -0.07
N PHE A 129 -28.80 12.45 -0.62
CA PHE A 129 -29.31 11.89 -1.88
C PHE A 129 -28.35 12.12 -3.08
N ALA A 130 -27.72 13.28 -3.15
CA ALA A 130 -26.71 13.57 -4.18
C ALA A 130 -25.50 12.63 -4.07
N THR A 131 -25.00 12.40 -2.85
CA THR A 131 -23.90 11.49 -2.55
C THR A 131 -24.23 10.04 -2.88
N HIS A 132 -25.45 9.58 -2.57
CA HIS A 132 -25.88 8.23 -2.95
C HIS A 132 -25.89 8.05 -4.48
N ARG A 133 -26.39 9.05 -5.22
CA ARG A 133 -26.37 9.03 -6.69
C ARG A 133 -24.93 8.97 -7.22
N ASP A 134 -24.02 9.73 -6.64
CA ASP A 134 -22.63 9.76 -7.08
C ASP A 134 -21.86 8.49 -6.69
N GLN A 135 -22.18 7.84 -5.57
CA GLN A 135 -21.69 6.49 -5.24
C GLN A 135 -22.16 5.46 -6.27
N VAL A 136 -23.45 5.46 -6.61
CA VAL A 136 -23.99 4.56 -7.65
C VAL A 136 -23.28 4.78 -8.98
N LYS A 137 -23.06 6.03 -9.39
CA LYS A 137 -22.26 6.33 -10.58
C LYS A 137 -20.82 5.82 -10.46
N LEU A 138 -20.17 6.04 -9.32
CA LEU A 138 -18.81 5.56 -9.09
C LEU A 138 -18.72 4.04 -9.31
N HIS A 139 -19.64 3.26 -8.74
CA HIS A 139 -19.67 1.81 -8.97
C HIS A 139 -19.89 1.44 -10.43
N GLN A 140 -20.68 2.20 -11.19
CA GLN A 140 -20.86 1.98 -12.63
C GLN A 140 -19.61 2.31 -13.45
N LEU A 141 -18.71 3.16 -12.92
CA LEU A 141 -17.48 3.58 -13.58
C LEU A 141 -16.29 2.64 -13.32
N ILE A 142 -16.41 1.71 -12.37
CA ILE A 142 -15.33 0.87 -11.86
C ILE A 142 -15.46 -0.57 -12.36
N SER A 143 -14.32 -1.15 -12.73
CA SER A 143 -14.17 -2.61 -12.88
C SER A 143 -13.16 -3.11 -11.85
N LEU A 144 -13.65 -3.70 -10.75
CA LEU A 144 -12.82 -4.10 -9.61
C LEU A 144 -11.74 -5.10 -10.02
N GLU A 145 -12.07 -6.08 -10.86
CA GLU A 145 -11.12 -7.10 -11.34
C GLU A 145 -9.86 -6.50 -11.99
N ILE A 146 -10.02 -5.40 -12.72
CA ILE A 146 -8.88 -4.69 -13.35
C ILE A 146 -7.99 -4.09 -12.26
N TYR A 147 -8.60 -3.40 -11.29
CA TYR A 147 -7.85 -2.74 -10.22
C TYR A 147 -7.23 -3.75 -9.25
N GLU A 148 -7.83 -4.92 -9.06
CA GLU A 148 -7.26 -6.03 -8.28
C GLU A 148 -5.95 -6.51 -8.89
N ALA A 149 -5.94 -6.75 -10.21
CA ALA A 149 -4.72 -7.14 -10.92
C ALA A 149 -3.65 -6.05 -10.89
N VAL A 150 -4.04 -4.76 -10.97
CA VAL A 150 -3.10 -3.64 -10.88
C VAL A 150 -2.54 -3.48 -9.47
N GLN A 151 -3.38 -3.57 -8.44
CA GLN A 151 -2.97 -3.53 -7.03
C GLN A 151 -2.00 -4.67 -6.71
N GLN A 152 -2.33 -5.89 -7.12
CA GLN A 152 -1.47 -7.07 -6.92
C GLN A 152 -0.08 -6.82 -7.51
N ARG A 153 0.01 -6.42 -8.79
CA ARG A 153 1.30 -6.17 -9.46
C ARG A 153 2.09 -5.04 -8.80
N ALA A 154 1.41 -3.98 -8.37
CA ALA A 154 2.06 -2.86 -7.71
C ALA A 154 2.69 -3.30 -6.37
N LEU A 155 1.98 -4.11 -5.59
CA LEU A 155 2.48 -4.63 -4.32
C LEU A 155 3.57 -5.67 -4.49
N GLU A 156 3.44 -6.58 -5.47
CA GLU A 156 4.51 -7.53 -5.81
C GLU A 156 5.80 -6.79 -6.17
N LYS A 157 5.69 -5.70 -6.96
CA LYS A 157 6.83 -4.86 -7.30
C LYS A 157 7.43 -4.19 -6.06
N VAL A 158 6.60 -3.54 -5.24
CA VAL A 158 7.04 -2.88 -4.01
C VAL A 158 7.72 -3.86 -3.07
N TRP A 159 7.16 -5.05 -2.91
CA TRP A 159 7.73 -6.09 -2.08
C TRP A 159 9.07 -6.60 -2.62
N ALA A 160 9.19 -6.82 -3.93
CA ALA A 160 10.46 -7.19 -4.54
C ALA A 160 11.54 -6.12 -4.34
N ASP A 161 11.19 -4.84 -4.46
CA ASP A 161 12.10 -3.72 -4.21
C ASP A 161 12.54 -3.69 -2.72
N ILE A 162 11.62 -3.97 -1.78
CA ILE A 162 11.90 -4.09 -0.34
C ILE A 162 12.81 -5.28 -0.02
N GLU A 163 12.62 -6.43 -0.69
CA GLU A 163 13.48 -7.59 -0.49
C GLU A 163 14.91 -7.33 -1.01
N ALA A 164 15.05 -6.57 -2.09
CA ALA A 164 16.36 -6.13 -2.56
C ALA A 164 17.06 -5.26 -1.52
N ASP A 165 16.36 -4.31 -0.91
CA ASP A 165 16.90 -3.48 0.17
C ASP A 165 17.36 -4.33 1.37
N LEU A 166 16.61 -5.38 1.74
CA LEU A 166 17.01 -6.32 2.79
C LEU A 166 18.30 -7.05 2.41
N VAL A 167 18.42 -7.54 1.17
CA VAL A 167 19.64 -8.22 0.69
C VAL A 167 20.86 -7.30 0.80
N ASP A 168 20.72 -6.04 0.40
CA ASP A 168 21.80 -5.05 0.49
C ASP A 168 22.22 -4.79 1.94
N VAL A 169 21.25 -4.67 2.86
CA VAL A 169 21.50 -4.51 4.31
C VAL A 169 22.22 -5.74 4.88
N MET A 170 21.82 -6.95 4.49
CA MET A 170 22.47 -8.19 4.91
C MET A 170 23.92 -8.28 4.39
N ALA A 171 24.16 -7.88 3.14
CA ALA A 171 25.50 -7.88 2.55
C ALA A 171 26.43 -6.86 3.21
N ALA A 172 25.91 -5.67 3.52
CA ALA A 172 26.66 -4.63 4.22
C ALA A 172 27.07 -5.06 5.64
N ALA A 173 26.22 -5.83 6.34
CA ALA A 173 26.53 -6.32 7.69
C ALA A 173 27.57 -7.45 7.71
N ALA A 174 27.79 -8.14 6.58
CA ALA A 174 28.77 -9.22 6.46
C ALA A 174 30.18 -8.75 6.05
N SER A 175 30.32 -7.47 5.68
CA SER A 175 31.57 -6.83 5.21
C SER A 175 32.36 -6.21 6.35
#